data_AF-A0A9C7R121-F1
#
_entry.id   AF-A0A9C7R121-F1
#
_cell.length_a   1.000
_cell.length_b   1.000
_cell.length_c   1.000
_cell.angle_alpha   90.00
_cell.angle_beta   90.00
_cell.angle_gamma   90.00
#
_symmetry.space_group_name_H-M   'P 1'
#
loop_
_entity.id
_entity.type
_entity.pdbx_description
1 polymer ?
#
loop_
_entity_poly.entity_id
_entity_poly.type
_entity_poly.pdbx_seq_one_letter_code
_entity_poly.pdbx_strand_id
1 'polypeptide(L)' 'MTPEYLNLAQQAAEAERRAHFSDAASVWVKALNKARAIDIAWVSIRIEFCLNATSRNWGR' A
#
# COMPACT_ATOMS: atom_id res chain seq x y z
N MET A 1 -7.31 9.29 12.36
CA MET A 1 -6.97 8.02 11.68
C MET A 1 -6.93 6.93 12.72
N THR A 2 -7.30 5.70 12.40
CA THR A 2 -7.25 4.58 13.35
C THR A 2 -5.80 4.09 13.50
N PRO A 3 -5.37 3.64 14.70
CA PRO A 3 -4.02 3.09 14.91
C PRO A 3 -3.72 1.91 13.98
N GLU A 4 -4.73 1.07 13.68
CA GLU A 4 -4.61 -0.05 12.76
C GLU A 4 -4.26 0.39 11.33
N TYR A 5 -4.94 1.42 10.81
CA TYR A 5 -4.65 1.98 9.49
C TYR A 5 -3.21 2.51 9.42
N LEU A 6 -2.77 3.28 10.43
CA LEU A 6 -1.44 3.86 10.46
C LEU A 6 -0.34 2.79 10.47
N ASN A 7 -0.53 1.73 11.25
CA ASN A 7 0.41 0.62 11.32
C ASN A 7 0.50 -0.12 9.96
N LEU A 8 -0.64 -0.44 9.35
CA LEU A 8 -0.69 -1.08 8.03
C LEU A 8 -0.07 -0.18 6.94
N ALA A 9 -0.38 1.11 6.94
CA ALA A 9 0.20 2.08 6.01
C ALA A 9 1.72 2.19 6.16
N GLN A 10 2.23 2.15 7.40
CA GLN A 10 3.67 2.17 7.66
C GLN A 10 4.36 0.89 7.17
N GLN A 11 3.76 -0.28 7.41
CA GLN A 11 4.27 -1.55 6.90
C GLN A 11 4.28 -1.59 5.36
N ALA A 12 3.21 -1.11 4.71
CA ALA A 12 3.14 -1.03 3.26
C ALA A 12 4.21 -0.09 2.70
N ALA A 13 4.41 1.08 3.32
CA ALA A 13 5.44 2.03 2.91
C ALA A 13 6.88 1.48 3.11
N GLU A 14 7.13 0.69 4.16
CA GLU A 14 8.40 -0.01 4.35
C GLU A 14 8.63 -1.08 3.26
N ALA A 15 7.59 -1.85 2.90
CA ALA A 15 7.67 -2.84 1.82
C ALA A 15 7.97 -2.18 0.47
N GLU A 16 7.34 -1.04 0.17
CA GLU A 16 7.66 -0.27 -1.03
C GLU A 16 9.10 0.25 -1.06
N ARG A 17 9.61 0.73 0.08
CA ARG A 17 11.02 1.16 0.18
C ARG A 17 12.00 0.04 -0.10
N ARG A 18 11.61 -1.21 0.19
CA ARG A 18 12.39 -2.42 -0.12
C ARG A 18 12.13 -2.96 -1.52
N ALA A 19 11.36 -2.25 -2.35
CA ALA A 19 10.88 -2.70 -3.65
C ALA A 19 10.05 -4.00 -3.64
N HIS A 20 9.50 -4.38 -2.49
CA HIS A 20 8.60 -5.52 -2.38
C HIS A 20 7.17 -5.10 -2.76
N PHE A 21 6.99 -4.70 -4.02
CA PHE A 21 5.75 -4.06 -4.47
C PHE A 21 4.52 -4.98 -4.42
N SER A 22 4.68 -6.29 -4.66
CA SER A 22 3.58 -7.26 -4.52
C SER A 22 3.08 -7.36 -3.07
N ASP A 23 4.00 -7.42 -2.12
CA ASP A 23 3.68 -7.47 -0.69
C ASP A 23 3.07 -6.14 -0.24
N ALA A 24 3.64 -5.01 -0.69
CA ALA A 24 3.14 -3.68 -0.40
C ALA A 24 1.68 -3.49 -0.86
N ALA A 25 1.34 -3.94 -2.08
CA ALA A 25 -0.04 -3.88 -2.59
C ALA A 25 -1.01 -4.63 -1.66
N SER A 26 -0.62 -5.84 -1.23
CA SER A 26 -1.43 -6.67 -0.33
C SER A 26 -1.64 -6.01 1.04
N VAL A 27 -0.64 -5.31 1.56
CA VAL A 27 -0.75 -4.58 2.84
C VAL A 27 -1.60 -3.32 2.67
N TRP A 28 -1.48 -2.60 1.54
CA TRP A 28 -2.35 -1.45 1.26
C TRP A 28 -3.83 -1.84 1.12
N VAL A 29 -4.15 -3.01 0.56
CA VAL A 29 -5.53 -3.53 0.54
C VAL A 29 -6.06 -3.74 1.96
N LYS A 30 -5.23 -4.24 2.89
CA LYS A 30 -5.62 -4.34 4.30
C LYS A 30 -5.82 -2.97 4.93
N ALA A 31 -4.95 -2.00 4.62
CA ALA A 31 -5.08 -0.62 5.10
C ALA A 31 -6.36 0.03 4.57
N LEU A 32 -6.76 -0.24 3.33
CA LEU A 32 -7.97 0.28 2.69
C LEU A 32 -9.23 -0.10 3.50
N ASN A 33 -9.32 -1.34 3.95
CA ASN A 33 -10.44 -1.82 4.78
C ASN A 33 -10.55 -1.10 6.13
N LYS A 34 -9.49 -0.42 6.57
CA LYS A 34 -9.42 0.34 7.83
C LYS A 34 -9.36 1.85 7.60
N ALA A 35 -9.30 2.28 6.35
CA ALA A 35 -9.18 3.67 5.95
C ALA A 35 -10.51 4.41 6.14
N ARG A 36 -10.43 5.71 6.43
CA ARG A 36 -11.60 6.59 6.42
C ARG A 36 -11.89 7.00 4.97
N ALA A 37 -13.10 7.48 4.72
CA ALA A 37 -13.52 7.93 3.37
C ALA A 37 -12.50 8.88 2.69
N ILE A 38 -11.91 9.81 3.44
CA ILE A 38 -10.89 10.74 2.91
C ILE A 38 -9.57 10.06 2.52
N ASP A 39 -9.23 8.95 3.17
CA ASP A 39 -7.97 8.24 2.99
C ASP A 39 -8.07 7.17 1.87
N ILE A 40 -9.28 6.74 1.50
CA ILE A 40 -9.56 5.69 0.49
C ILE A 40 -8.92 6.01 -0.86
N ALA A 41 -9.08 7.23 -1.37
CA ALA A 41 -8.55 7.61 -2.68
C ALA A 41 -7.03 7.49 -2.71
N TRP A 42 -6.37 7.94 -1.65
CA TRP A 42 -4.92 7.85 -1.54
C TRP A 42 -4.43 6.40 -1.49
N VAL A 43 -5.05 5.57 -0.65
CA VAL A 43 -4.69 4.15 -0.54
C VAL A 43 -4.91 3.41 -1.86
N SER A 44 -6.00 3.72 -2.58
CA SER A 44 -6.32 3.09 -3.86
C SER A 44 -5.25 3.39 -4.92
N ILE A 45 -4.83 4.65 -5.04
CA ILE A 45 -3.73 5.06 -5.93
C ILE A 45 -2.44 4.29 -5.61
N ARG A 46 -2.18 4.04 -4.32
CA ARG A 46 -0.97 3.32 -3.88
C ARG A 46 -1.03 1.83 -4.20
N ILE A 47 -2.19 1.21 -4.10
CA ILE A 47 -2.41 -0.17 -4.55
C ILE A 47 -2.12 -0.26 -6.05
N GLU A 48 -2.72 0.61 -6.86
CA GLU A 48 -2.50 0.64 -8.31
C GLU A 48 -1.03 0.85 -8.67
N PHE A 49 -0.36 1.78 -7.98
CA PHE A 49 1.08 2.01 -8.15
C PHE A 49 1.90 0.74 -7.88
N CYS A 50 1.65 0.05 -6.77
CA CYS A 50 2.38 -1.16 -6.40
C CYS A 50 2.13 -2.31 -7.39
N LEU A 51 0.89 -2.48 -7.86
CA LEU A 51 0.56 -3.47 -8.88
C LEU A 51 1.24 -3.17 -10.22
N ASN A 52 1.29 -1.90 -10.62
CA ASN A 52 1.98 -1.47 -11.83
C ASN A 52 3.50 -1.64 -11.73
N ALA A 53 4.10 -1.28 -10.59
CA ALA A 53 5.51 -1.51 -10.32
C ALA A 53 5.86 -3.01 -10.39
N THR A 54 4.96 -3.86 -9.87
CA THR A 54 5.10 -5.32 -9.95
C THR A 54 5.03 -5.82 -11.39
N SER A 55 4.05 -5.37 -12.18
CA SER A 55 3.89 -5.79 -13.58
C SER A 55 5.04 -5.32 -14.48
N ARG A 56 5.64 -4.17 -14.17
CA ARG A 56 6.85 -3.64 -14.83
C ARG A 56 8.15 -4.18 -14.24
N ASN A 57 8.07 -5.07 -13.25
CA ASN A 57 9.21 -5.71 -12.61
C ASN A 57 10.24 -4.69 -12.07
N TRP A 58 9.74 -3.61 -11.46
CA TRP A 58 10.56 -2.58 -10.84
C TRP A 58 11.27 -3.10 -9.58
N GLY A 59 12.50 -2.61 -9.35
CA GLY A 59 13.30 -2.94 -8.17
C GLY A 59 13.83 -4.38 -8.13
N ARG A 60 13.88 -5.03 -9.29
CA ARG A 60 14.74 -6.20 -9.53
C ARG A 60 16.14 -5.73 -9.92
#